data_AF-H3DEQ2-F1
#
_entry.id   AF-H3DEQ2-F1
#
_cell.length_a   1.000
_cell.length_b   1.000
_cell.length_c   1.000
_cell.angle_alpha   90.00
_cell.angle_beta   90.00
_cell.angle_gamma   90.00
#
_symmetry.space_group_name_H-M   'P 1'
#
loop_
_entity.id
_entity.type
_entity.pdbx_description
1 polymer ?
#
loop_
_entity_poly.entity_id
_entity_poly.type
_entity_poly.pdbx_seq_one_letter_code
_entity_poly.pdbx_strand_id
1 'polypeptide(L)'
;AGMSWLSPVQWAKWTWSAVVGGAGAEGQTRSQDDRDNASDFKILESNLALIWRCSEYVVKPQRVDSCAEESEHVGSRVGLMLCQDEHHLDHATDEEKLASSVGLRSVPDCHLSSKAENEHCCSVFDSEQYEDPSKLKNTSTGGEVMKTGSQVLDSICISEAEKQAVLSLIREEIITKELEVSDWKVKFEASRQEVGEMRKIVEEYEKTIAQMIEDEHRNTLKSQKALQEVTAEKQTALADLNSVERSLSDMFRRYENMKSTLEGFKKNEEVLKKCAQDYLARIKQEEQRYQLKLHAEEKLAKASEEIAQVRSKASSESTALAASLRKEQMKNESLEQALLHKNQEIEELTKICDELIAKMGKVD
;
A
#
# COMPACT_ATOMS: atom_id res chain seq x y z
N ALA A 1 -26.61 41.99 17.95
CA ALA A 1 -25.67 41.07 18.64
C ALA A 1 -24.53 40.77 17.67
N GLY A 2 -23.33 41.29 17.93
CA GLY A 2 -22.20 41.18 17.01
C GLY A 2 -21.64 39.76 17.02
N MET A 3 -21.58 39.13 15.85
CA MET A 3 -20.82 37.90 15.65
C MET A 3 -19.33 38.25 15.73
N SER A 4 -18.68 37.91 16.84
CA SER A 4 -17.23 38.00 16.97
C SER A 4 -16.60 36.99 16.03
N TRP A 5 -15.91 37.47 15.00
CA TRP A 5 -15.13 36.64 14.09
C TRP A 5 -14.05 35.94 14.94
N LEU A 6 -13.95 34.62 14.80
CA LEU A 6 -12.91 33.84 15.45
C LEU A 6 -11.55 34.40 15.03
N SER A 7 -10.63 34.56 15.98
CA SER A 7 -9.22 34.84 15.67
C SER A 7 -8.69 33.79 14.67
N PRO A 8 -7.78 34.13 13.74
CA PRO A 8 -7.23 33.19 12.77
C PRO A 8 -6.75 31.87 13.39
N VAL A 9 -6.20 31.92 14.62
CA VAL A 9 -5.78 30.75 15.39
C VAL A 9 -6.96 29.90 15.86
N GLN A 10 -8.08 30.54 16.24
CA GLN A 10 -9.30 29.88 16.65
C GLN A 10 -10.03 29.25 15.46
N TRP A 11 -9.99 29.89 14.29
CA TRP A 11 -10.52 29.31 13.06
C TRP A 11 -9.71 28.08 12.63
N ALA A 12 -8.36 28.16 12.67
CA ALA A 12 -7.48 27.02 12.39
C ALA A 12 -7.66 25.87 13.39
N LYS A 13 -7.85 26.17 14.69
CA LYS A 13 -8.16 25.15 15.71
C LYS A 13 -9.51 24.48 15.45
N TRP A 14 -10.52 25.25 15.08
CA TRP A 14 -11.86 24.74 14.81
C TRP A 14 -11.88 23.86 13.55
N THR A 15 -11.22 24.28 12.48
CA THR A 15 -11.10 23.48 11.25
C THR A 15 -10.29 22.20 11.47
N TRP A 16 -9.21 22.24 12.26
CA TRP A 16 -8.48 21.04 12.66
C TRP A 16 -9.34 20.07 13.48
N SER A 17 -10.11 20.59 14.45
CA SER A 17 -11.01 19.77 15.26
C SER A 17 -12.16 19.16 14.45
N ALA A 18 -12.61 19.84 13.39
CA ALA A 18 -13.62 19.34 12.46
C ALA A 18 -13.06 18.29 11.48
N VAL A 19 -11.80 18.44 11.07
CA VAL A 19 -11.10 17.50 10.15
C VAL A 19 -10.68 16.21 10.84
N VAL A 20 -10.27 16.27 12.12
CA VAL A 20 -9.81 15.09 12.88
C VAL A 20 -10.98 14.37 13.58
N GLY A 21 -12.16 14.98 13.62
CA GLY A 21 -13.31 14.47 14.35
C GLY A 21 -13.17 14.72 15.84
N GLY A 22 -14.17 15.38 16.43
CA GLY A 22 -14.26 15.54 17.87
C GLY A 22 -14.50 14.20 18.57
N ALA A 23 -13.42 13.50 18.93
CA ALA A 23 -13.47 12.46 19.94
C ALA A 23 -13.65 13.15 21.29
N GLY A 24 -14.87 13.07 21.82
CA GLY A 24 -15.15 13.36 23.22
C GLY A 24 -14.21 12.56 24.12
N ALA A 25 -13.96 13.16 25.28
CA ALA A 25 -13.18 12.65 26.39
C ALA A 25 -13.14 11.11 26.49
N GLU A 26 -11.95 10.53 26.41
CA GLU A 26 -11.46 9.54 27.36
C GLU A 26 -9.95 9.35 27.16
N GLY A 27 -9.21 9.36 28.27
CA GLY A 27 -7.76 9.43 28.27
C GLY A 27 -7.11 8.10 27.88
N GLN A 28 -6.09 8.17 27.02
CA GLN A 28 -4.98 7.23 27.12
C GLN A 28 -3.69 7.82 26.53
N THR A 29 -2.69 7.92 27.40
CA THR A 29 -1.30 8.25 27.10
C THR A 29 -0.69 7.22 26.13
N ARG A 30 -0.16 7.67 24.99
CA ARG A 30 0.87 6.91 24.27
C ARG A 30 1.83 7.83 23.54
N SER A 31 3.09 7.47 23.68
CA SER A 31 4.29 8.28 23.51
C SER A 31 4.52 8.82 22.10
N GLN A 32 4.79 10.12 22.07
CA GLN A 32 5.74 10.88 21.24
C GLN A 32 6.58 10.08 20.22
N ASP A 33 6.30 10.27 18.92
CA ASP A 33 7.26 10.12 17.82
C ASP A 33 7.44 11.49 17.15
N ASP A 34 8.42 12.26 17.64
CA ASP A 34 8.67 13.67 17.26
C ASP A 34 9.26 13.85 15.85
N ARG A 35 9.49 12.77 15.10
CA ARG A 35 10.12 12.83 13.76
C ARG A 35 9.13 12.93 12.59
N ASP A 36 7.93 12.39 12.74
CA ASP A 36 6.90 12.43 11.69
C ASP A 36 6.10 13.76 11.71
N ASN A 37 6.11 14.45 12.85
CA ASN A 37 5.41 15.72 13.04
C ASN A 37 6.06 16.90 12.29
N ALA A 38 7.36 16.80 11.95
CA ALA A 38 8.06 17.83 11.18
C ALA A 38 7.74 17.78 9.68
N SER A 39 7.46 16.58 9.14
CA SER A 39 6.95 16.40 7.78
C SER A 39 5.50 16.83 7.65
N ASP A 40 4.67 16.52 8.64
CA ASP A 40 3.25 16.90 8.66
C ASP A 40 3.07 18.41 8.83
N PHE A 41 3.93 19.08 9.63
CA PHE A 41 3.92 20.54 9.73
C PHE A 41 4.27 21.23 8.40
N LYS A 42 5.23 20.70 7.65
CA LYS A 42 5.60 21.24 6.32
C LYS A 42 4.52 21.01 5.26
N ILE A 43 3.79 19.90 5.35
CA ILE A 43 2.63 19.62 4.51
C ILE A 43 1.48 20.58 4.86
N LEU A 44 1.25 20.87 6.16
CA LEU A 44 0.29 21.88 6.61
C LEU A 44 0.66 23.29 6.16
N GLU A 45 1.93 23.68 6.23
CA GLU A 45 2.40 25.00 5.83
C GLU A 45 2.22 25.22 4.32
N SER A 46 2.47 24.17 3.53
CA SER A 46 2.24 24.14 2.08
C SER A 46 0.73 24.20 1.74
N ASN A 47 -0.10 23.50 2.51
CA ASN A 47 -1.56 23.50 2.33
C ASN A 47 -2.20 24.82 2.76
N LEU A 48 -1.70 25.47 3.82
CA LEU A 48 -2.13 26.80 4.26
C LEU A 48 -1.76 27.87 3.21
N ALA A 49 -0.59 27.76 2.59
CA ALA A 49 -0.19 28.63 1.49
C ALA A 49 -1.08 28.44 0.24
N LEU A 50 -1.48 27.20 -0.07
CA LEU A 50 -2.44 26.89 -1.14
C LEU A 50 -3.84 27.44 -0.84
N ILE A 51 -4.31 27.31 0.41
CA ILE A 51 -5.61 27.84 0.85
C ILE A 51 -5.62 29.37 0.80
N TRP A 52 -4.56 30.04 1.24
CA TRP A 52 -4.42 31.49 1.10
C TRP A 52 -4.42 31.90 -0.37
N ARG A 53 -3.61 31.23 -1.20
CA ARG A 53 -3.52 31.54 -2.63
C ARG A 53 -4.86 31.32 -3.35
N CYS A 54 -5.64 30.30 -2.98
CA CYS A 54 -7.01 30.11 -3.47
C CYS A 54 -7.97 31.22 -2.99
N SER A 55 -7.83 31.72 -1.76
CA SER A 55 -8.61 32.86 -1.28
C SER A 55 -8.31 34.17 -2.02
N GLU A 56 -7.07 34.35 -2.50
CA GLU A 56 -6.65 35.56 -3.22
C GLU A 56 -7.12 35.58 -4.69
N TYR A 57 -7.36 34.41 -5.29
CA TYR A 57 -7.97 34.30 -6.62
C TYR A 57 -9.49 34.54 -6.63
N VAL A 58 -10.17 34.40 -5.49
CA VAL A 58 -11.63 34.65 -5.37
C VAL A 58 -11.95 36.15 -5.22
N VAL A 59 -10.95 37.01 -4.91
CA VAL A 59 -11.14 38.45 -4.65
C VAL A 59 -10.44 39.34 -5.70
N LYS A 60 -10.52 38.96 -6.98
CA LYS A 60 -10.26 39.90 -8.08
C LYS A 60 -11.55 40.13 -8.87
N PRO A 61 -12.15 41.33 -8.86
CA PRO A 61 -13.30 41.62 -9.69
C PRO A 61 -12.81 41.75 -11.14
N GLN A 62 -13.05 40.73 -11.94
CA GLN A 62 -12.86 40.82 -13.38
C GLN A 62 -13.99 41.68 -13.94
N ARG A 63 -13.64 42.91 -14.30
CA ARG A 63 -14.50 43.89 -14.96
C ARG A 63 -15.05 43.25 -16.24
N VAL A 64 -16.34 42.97 -16.27
CA VAL A 64 -17.07 42.52 -17.46
C VAL A 64 -17.25 43.73 -18.37
N ASP A 65 -16.42 43.83 -19.41
CA ASP A 65 -16.77 44.58 -20.61
C ASP A 65 -17.27 43.61 -21.67
N SER A 66 -18.50 43.84 -22.08
CA SER A 66 -19.20 43.19 -23.19
C SER A 66 -18.55 43.59 -24.50
N CYS A 67 -18.14 42.63 -25.33
CA CYS A 67 -18.20 42.72 -26.79
C CYS A 67 -18.15 41.32 -27.40
N ALA A 68 -19.04 41.10 -28.36
CA ALA A 68 -19.06 39.96 -29.26
C ALA A 68 -17.81 39.94 -30.13
N GLU A 69 -17.28 38.75 -30.43
CA GLU A 69 -16.91 38.27 -31.76
C GLU A 69 -16.22 36.90 -31.68
N GLU A 70 -16.13 36.30 -32.85
CA GLU A 70 -15.99 34.88 -33.18
C GLU A 70 -14.67 34.21 -32.78
N SER A 71 -14.76 32.88 -32.80
CA SER A 71 -13.78 31.98 -33.44
C SER A 71 -12.70 31.27 -32.60
N GLU A 72 -12.45 30.05 -33.06
CA GLU A 72 -11.30 29.16 -32.84
C GLU A 72 -11.28 28.25 -31.60
N HIS A 73 -12.03 27.16 -31.80
CA HIS A 73 -11.58 25.76 -31.66
C HIS A 73 -10.06 25.55 -31.56
N VAL A 74 -9.52 25.38 -30.35
CA VAL A 74 -8.30 24.58 -30.10
C VAL A 74 -8.49 23.77 -28.80
N GLY A 75 -9.35 22.75 -28.88
CA GLY A 75 -9.46 21.71 -27.85
C GLY A 75 -8.42 20.63 -28.09
N SER A 76 -7.33 20.69 -27.33
CA SER A 76 -6.29 19.66 -27.29
C SER A 76 -6.87 18.33 -26.81
N ARG A 77 -6.95 17.35 -27.71
CA ARG A 77 -7.30 15.95 -27.43
C ARG A 77 -6.16 15.29 -26.63
N VAL A 78 -6.27 15.28 -25.31
CA VAL A 78 -5.72 14.19 -24.49
C VAL A 78 -6.90 13.31 -24.10
N GLY A 79 -7.22 12.37 -24.98
CA GLY A 79 -8.23 11.34 -24.72
C GLY A 79 -7.63 10.26 -23.84
N LEU A 80 -7.96 10.27 -22.55
CA LEU A 80 -7.92 9.09 -21.71
C LEU A 80 -9.32 8.47 -21.71
N MET A 81 -9.42 7.43 -22.52
CA MET A 81 -10.53 6.51 -22.64
C MET A 81 -10.54 5.63 -21.39
N LEU A 82 -11.51 5.83 -20.50
CA LEU A 82 -11.97 4.79 -19.58
C LEU A 82 -13.49 4.87 -19.51
N CYS A 83 -14.11 3.87 -20.14
CA CYS A 83 -15.54 3.62 -20.13
C CYS A 83 -16.03 3.36 -18.71
N GLN A 84 -17.14 4.01 -18.35
CA GLN A 84 -18.13 3.44 -17.44
C GLN A 84 -18.92 2.39 -18.24
N ASP A 85 -19.19 1.22 -17.65
CA ASP A 85 -20.56 0.89 -17.25
C ASP A 85 -20.62 -0.44 -16.48
N GLU A 86 -21.45 -0.40 -15.45
CA GLU A 86 -21.73 -1.44 -14.48
C GLU A 86 -22.85 -2.39 -14.94
N HIS A 87 -22.87 -3.55 -14.26
CA HIS A 87 -23.99 -4.47 -14.03
C HIS A 87 -24.51 -5.35 -15.18
N HIS A 88 -24.27 -6.66 -15.04
CA HIS A 88 -25.35 -7.64 -15.08
C HIS A 88 -25.10 -8.79 -14.09
N LEU A 89 -26.13 -9.03 -13.27
CA LEU A 89 -26.24 -10.02 -12.21
C LEU A 89 -26.80 -11.35 -12.77
N ASP A 90 -26.36 -12.45 -12.16
CA ASP A 90 -26.92 -13.82 -12.10
C ASP A 90 -27.00 -14.70 -13.36
N HIS A 91 -26.25 -15.82 -13.35
CA HIS A 91 -26.81 -17.16 -13.06
C HIS A 91 -25.70 -18.25 -13.06
N ALA A 92 -25.83 -19.18 -12.11
CA ALA A 92 -24.92 -20.29 -11.81
C ALA A 92 -25.17 -21.56 -12.64
N THR A 93 -24.16 -22.44 -12.68
CA THR A 93 -24.12 -23.93 -12.76
C THR A 93 -22.77 -24.34 -13.36
N ASP A 94 -22.05 -25.42 -13.04
CA ASP A 94 -21.91 -26.42 -11.98
C ASP A 94 -20.65 -27.24 -12.41
N GLU A 95 -20.09 -28.07 -11.52
CA GLU A 95 -19.06 -29.11 -11.75
C GLU A 95 -17.59 -28.67 -11.98
N GLU A 96 -16.54 -29.24 -11.39
CA GLU A 96 -16.33 -30.29 -10.38
C GLU A 96 -14.86 -30.20 -9.86
N LYS A 97 -14.66 -30.55 -8.57
CA LYS A 97 -13.49 -31.23 -7.93
C LYS A 97 -12.07 -30.67 -8.15
N LEU A 98 -11.32 -30.28 -7.11
CA LEU A 98 -10.87 -31.15 -6.02
C LEU A 98 -10.77 -30.44 -4.66
N ALA A 99 -11.04 -31.23 -3.62
CA ALA A 99 -11.35 -30.84 -2.27
C ALA A 99 -10.15 -30.44 -1.38
N SER A 100 -10.47 -29.53 -0.48
CA SER A 100 -9.76 -29.23 0.76
C SER A 100 -10.08 -30.26 1.86
N SER A 101 -9.09 -30.51 2.72
CA SER A 101 -9.17 -30.73 4.18
C SER A 101 -10.10 -31.78 4.79
N VAL A 102 -9.53 -32.65 5.63
CA VAL A 102 -10.15 -33.06 6.91
C VAL A 102 -9.13 -32.91 8.03
N GLY A 103 -9.55 -32.21 9.09
CA GLY A 103 -8.77 -31.94 10.29
C GLY A 103 -8.79 -33.07 11.33
N LEU A 104 -7.72 -33.05 12.14
CA LEU A 104 -7.60 -33.37 13.56
C LEU A 104 -8.76 -34.13 14.25
N ARG A 105 -8.44 -35.30 14.83
CA ARG A 105 -8.39 -35.52 16.30
C ARG A 105 -7.80 -36.89 16.71
N SER A 106 -6.76 -36.80 17.54
CA SER A 106 -6.38 -37.58 18.76
C SER A 106 -5.99 -39.09 18.75
N VAL A 107 -4.67 -39.34 18.96
CA VAL A 107 -3.96 -40.14 20.04
C VAL A 107 -4.21 -41.68 20.10
N PRO A 108 -3.22 -42.58 20.39
CA PRO A 108 -2.00 -42.39 21.21
C PRO A 108 -0.65 -42.88 20.66
N ASP A 109 0.38 -42.39 21.38
CA ASP A 109 1.73 -42.92 21.55
C ASP A 109 1.91 -44.43 21.29
N CYS A 110 2.94 -44.74 20.51
CA CYS A 110 3.68 -45.99 20.66
C CYS A 110 5.16 -45.66 20.86
N HIS A 111 5.56 -45.72 22.13
CA HIS A 111 6.91 -45.95 22.61
C HIS A 111 7.66 -46.98 21.75
N LEU A 112 8.88 -46.66 21.33
CA LEU A 112 10.02 -47.56 21.46
C LEU A 112 11.29 -46.73 21.70
N SER A 113 11.62 -46.58 22.98
CA SER A 113 12.92 -46.15 23.45
C SER A 113 13.89 -47.34 23.41
N SER A 114 15.09 -47.08 22.93
CA SER A 114 16.38 -47.51 23.47
C SER A 114 16.48 -48.88 24.19
N LYS A 115 17.19 -49.82 23.55
CA LYS A 115 18.13 -50.79 24.14
C LYS A 115 19.03 -51.25 22.99
N ALA A 116 20.34 -50.97 22.96
CA ALA A 116 21.41 -51.49 23.84
C ALA A 116 21.39 -53.02 23.90
N GLU A 117 22.58 -53.62 23.70
CA GLU A 117 22.89 -55.04 23.40
C GLU A 117 22.97 -55.26 21.86
N ASN A 118 24.14 -55.21 21.24
CA ASN A 118 25.13 -56.27 21.37
C ASN A 118 26.59 -55.75 21.34
N GLU A 119 27.33 -56.14 22.37
CA GLU A 119 28.78 -56.04 22.48
C GLU A 119 29.49 -57.02 21.53
N HIS A 120 30.76 -56.70 21.27
CA HIS A 120 31.84 -57.55 20.73
C HIS A 120 31.68 -58.03 19.26
N CYS A 121 32.56 -57.67 18.34
CA CYS A 121 34.00 -57.90 18.48
C CYS A 121 34.85 -56.92 17.66
N CYS A 122 35.51 -55.97 18.34
CA CYS A 122 36.89 -55.67 18.00
C CYS A 122 37.75 -56.70 18.74
N SER A 123 38.29 -57.67 18.01
CA SER A 123 39.52 -58.32 18.41
C SER A 123 40.48 -58.15 17.25
N VAL A 124 41.44 -57.26 17.48
CA VAL A 124 42.82 -57.42 17.04
C VAL A 124 43.14 -58.91 16.93
N PHE A 125 43.34 -59.41 15.71
CA PHE A 125 44.16 -60.60 15.51
C PHE A 125 45.46 -60.13 14.90
N ASP A 126 46.35 -59.76 15.81
CA ASP A 126 47.77 -59.71 15.55
C ASP A 126 48.23 -61.15 15.29
N SER A 127 49.05 -61.31 14.26
CA SER A 127 49.90 -62.47 14.01
C SER A 127 49.21 -63.83 13.77
N GLU A 128 49.25 -64.30 12.52
CA GLU A 128 49.97 -65.54 12.25
C GLU A 128 50.51 -65.56 10.82
N GLN A 129 51.82 -65.70 10.74
CA GLN A 129 52.62 -65.85 9.54
C GLN A 129 52.11 -67.05 8.74
N TYR A 130 51.80 -66.85 7.46
CA TYR A 130 51.71 -67.95 6.52
C TYR A 130 53.14 -68.42 6.22
N GLU A 131 53.64 -69.33 7.05
CA GLU A 131 54.88 -70.05 6.83
C GLU A 131 54.71 -71.03 5.65
N ASP A 132 55.70 -70.98 4.78
CA ASP A 132 55.96 -71.89 3.66
C ASP A 132 56.12 -73.34 4.16
N PRO A 133 55.31 -74.34 3.71
CA PRO A 133 55.45 -75.72 4.17
C PRO A 133 56.59 -76.47 3.46
N SER A 134 57.70 -75.80 3.12
CA SER A 134 58.85 -76.44 2.47
C SER A 134 60.21 -76.20 3.13
N LYS A 135 60.24 -76.17 4.47
CA LYS A 135 61.47 -76.42 5.26
C LYS A 135 61.25 -77.34 6.46
N LEU A 136 61.23 -78.66 6.22
CA LEU A 136 61.55 -79.65 7.25
C LEU A 136 63.08 -79.76 7.38
N LYS A 137 63.63 -79.06 8.37
CA LYS A 137 64.96 -79.28 8.92
C LYS A 137 64.84 -80.22 10.13
N ASN A 138 65.02 -81.52 9.91
CA ASN A 138 65.28 -82.45 11.01
C ASN A 138 66.79 -82.51 11.24
N THR A 139 67.21 -81.96 12.38
CA THR A 139 68.53 -82.18 12.97
C THR A 139 68.45 -83.43 13.85
N SER A 140 69.40 -84.33 13.60
CA SER A 140 69.91 -85.41 14.46
C SER A 140 69.17 -85.71 15.77
N THR A 141 68.56 -86.89 15.85
CA THR A 141 68.52 -87.67 17.10
C THR A 141 68.84 -89.10 16.73
N GLY A 142 69.90 -89.62 17.35
CA GLY A 142 70.49 -90.92 17.06
C GLY A 142 69.48 -92.05 17.21
N GLY A 143 69.40 -92.88 16.18
CA GLY A 143 68.83 -94.22 16.23
C GLY A 143 69.89 -95.17 15.69
N GLU A 144 70.28 -96.13 16.53
CA GLU A 144 71.35 -97.08 16.33
C GLU A 144 71.35 -97.78 14.97
N VAL A 145 72.58 -98.00 14.52
CA VAL A 145 73.00 -99.13 13.70
C VAL A 145 72.15 -100.38 13.98
N MET A 146 71.32 -100.77 13.02
CA MET A 146 71.11 -102.18 12.72
C MET A 146 71.38 -102.41 11.25
N LYS A 147 72.67 -102.62 10.99
CA LYS A 147 73.18 -103.34 9.83
C LYS A 147 72.76 -104.80 9.99
N THR A 148 71.48 -105.12 9.81
CA THR A 148 71.06 -106.49 9.49
C THR A 148 71.41 -106.74 8.03
N GLY A 149 72.72 -106.87 7.78
CA GLY A 149 73.17 -107.68 6.67
C GLY A 149 72.61 -109.07 6.92
N SER A 150 71.51 -109.38 6.24
CA SER A 150 71.01 -110.74 6.18
C SER A 150 72.10 -111.56 5.50
N GLN A 151 72.89 -112.24 6.33
CA GLN A 151 73.90 -113.23 6.01
C GLN A 151 73.20 -114.51 5.52
N VAL A 152 72.32 -114.36 4.52
CA VAL A 152 71.54 -115.41 3.83
C VAL A 152 71.28 -114.97 2.38
N LEU A 153 72.28 -114.34 1.73
CA LEU A 153 72.25 -114.00 0.31
C LEU A 153 73.57 -114.27 -0.41
N ASP A 154 74.48 -115.05 0.21
CA ASP A 154 75.81 -115.37 -0.36
C ASP A 154 75.95 -116.87 -0.70
N SER A 155 74.83 -117.59 -0.84
CA SER A 155 74.85 -119.04 -1.19
C SER A 155 73.74 -119.46 -2.17
N ILE A 156 73.14 -118.48 -2.86
CA ILE A 156 72.36 -118.75 -4.07
C ILE A 156 73.30 -118.47 -5.24
N CYS A 157 73.62 -119.49 -6.05
CA CYS A 157 74.38 -119.33 -7.29
C CYS A 157 73.51 -118.59 -8.32
N ILE A 158 73.46 -117.28 -8.20
CA ILE A 158 72.83 -116.37 -9.16
C ILE A 158 73.84 -116.14 -10.28
N SER A 159 73.49 -116.42 -11.54
CA SER A 159 74.42 -116.23 -12.66
C SER A 159 74.75 -114.75 -12.88
N GLU A 160 75.91 -114.43 -13.46
CA GLU A 160 76.28 -113.03 -13.77
C GLU A 160 75.21 -112.31 -14.62
N ALA A 161 74.48 -113.06 -15.45
CA ALA A 161 73.35 -112.57 -16.21
C ALA A 161 72.13 -112.21 -15.34
N GLU A 162 71.86 -112.95 -14.28
CA GLU A 162 70.75 -112.69 -13.35
C GLU A 162 71.04 -111.47 -12.45
N LYS A 163 72.30 -111.29 -12.01
CA LYS A 163 72.73 -110.07 -11.33
C LYS A 163 72.57 -108.83 -12.22
N GLN A 164 72.92 -108.95 -13.50
CA GLN A 164 72.75 -107.87 -14.47
C GLN A 164 71.26 -107.57 -14.75
N ALA A 165 70.41 -108.59 -14.78
CA ALA A 165 68.97 -108.43 -14.94
C ALA A 165 68.34 -107.67 -13.75
N VAL A 166 68.71 -108.01 -12.50
CA VAL A 166 68.23 -107.29 -11.31
C VAL A 166 68.69 -105.83 -11.30
N LEU A 167 69.94 -105.54 -11.69
CA LEU A 167 70.42 -104.16 -11.82
C LEU A 167 69.70 -103.38 -12.93
N SER A 168 69.31 -104.03 -14.04
CA SER A 168 68.51 -103.39 -15.10
C SER A 168 67.12 -103.03 -14.58
N LEU A 169 66.44 -103.95 -13.89
CA LEU A 169 65.12 -103.70 -13.30
C LEU A 169 65.14 -102.56 -12.27
N ILE A 170 66.16 -102.51 -11.41
CA ILE A 170 66.33 -101.41 -10.45
C ILE A 170 66.55 -100.08 -11.18
N ARG A 171 67.35 -100.07 -12.26
CA ARG A 171 67.57 -98.86 -13.06
C ARG A 171 66.29 -98.41 -13.77
N GLU A 172 65.53 -99.33 -14.35
CA GLU A 172 64.24 -99.05 -14.98
C GLU A 172 63.23 -98.50 -13.96
N GLU A 173 63.13 -99.10 -12.77
CA GLU A 173 62.28 -98.61 -11.68
C GLU A 173 62.70 -97.20 -11.21
N ILE A 174 64.01 -96.93 -11.08
CA ILE A 174 64.52 -95.59 -10.77
C ILE A 174 64.09 -94.59 -11.84
N ILE A 175 64.26 -94.91 -13.12
CA ILE A 175 63.85 -94.04 -14.23
C ILE A 175 62.33 -93.80 -14.19
N THR A 176 61.51 -94.83 -13.94
CA THR A 176 60.06 -94.67 -13.79
C THR A 176 59.71 -93.77 -12.62
N LYS A 177 60.35 -93.94 -11.45
CA LYS A 177 60.13 -93.07 -10.28
C LYS A 177 60.59 -91.64 -10.52
N GLU A 178 61.70 -91.45 -11.23
CA GLU A 178 62.19 -90.12 -11.64
C GLU A 178 61.22 -89.43 -12.61
N LEU A 179 60.64 -90.17 -13.55
CA LEU A 179 59.59 -89.67 -14.45
C LEU A 179 58.30 -89.33 -13.68
N GLU A 180 57.85 -90.18 -12.76
CA GLU A 180 56.68 -89.89 -11.91
C GLU A 180 56.90 -88.62 -11.06
N VAL A 181 58.08 -88.48 -10.43
CA VAL A 181 58.44 -87.28 -9.66
C VAL A 181 58.47 -86.05 -10.56
N SER A 182 59.04 -86.16 -11.76
CA SER A 182 59.06 -85.06 -12.74
C SER A 182 57.64 -84.67 -13.17
N ASP A 183 56.77 -85.63 -13.45
CA ASP A 183 55.37 -85.39 -13.81
C ASP A 183 54.59 -84.71 -12.69
N TRP A 184 54.77 -85.16 -11.44
CA TRP A 184 54.16 -84.54 -10.27
C TRP A 184 54.68 -83.12 -10.04
N LYS A 185 55.97 -82.88 -10.31
CA LYS A 185 56.55 -81.54 -10.22
C LYS A 185 55.92 -80.58 -11.23
N VAL A 186 55.77 -81.01 -12.48
CA VAL A 186 55.09 -80.20 -13.52
C VAL A 186 53.64 -79.93 -13.15
N LYS A 187 52.90 -80.94 -12.67
CA LYS A 187 51.50 -80.77 -12.23
C LYS A 187 51.38 -79.82 -11.04
N PHE A 188 52.29 -79.91 -10.08
CA PHE A 188 52.33 -79.01 -8.93
C PHE A 188 52.65 -77.57 -9.36
N GLU A 189 53.61 -77.37 -10.25
CA GLU A 189 53.96 -76.06 -10.80
C GLU A 189 52.78 -75.46 -11.59
N ALA A 190 52.07 -76.25 -12.40
CA ALA A 190 50.87 -75.81 -13.11
C ALA A 190 49.74 -75.38 -12.15
N SER A 191 49.42 -76.20 -11.14
CA SER A 191 48.40 -75.85 -10.13
C SER A 191 48.80 -74.61 -9.32
N ARG A 192 50.09 -74.47 -8.98
CA ARG A 192 50.61 -73.27 -8.31
C ARG A 192 50.43 -72.02 -9.18
N GLN A 193 50.63 -72.13 -10.49
CA GLN A 193 50.38 -71.03 -11.43
C GLN A 193 48.88 -70.65 -11.46
N GLU A 194 47.98 -71.63 -11.59
CA GLU A 194 46.53 -71.40 -11.59
C GLU A 194 46.04 -70.70 -10.32
N VAL A 195 46.53 -71.13 -9.14
CA VAL A 195 46.23 -70.46 -7.87
C VAL A 195 46.78 -69.03 -7.84
N GLY A 196 47.94 -68.79 -8.44
CA GLY A 196 48.51 -67.46 -8.59
C GLY A 196 47.68 -66.55 -9.49
N GLU A 197 47.12 -67.07 -10.58
CA GLU A 197 46.22 -66.35 -11.48
C GLU A 197 44.89 -66.04 -10.78
N MET A 198 44.32 -66.99 -10.04
CA MET A 198 43.10 -66.78 -9.25
C MET A 198 43.31 -65.70 -8.19
N ARG A 199 44.46 -65.70 -7.50
CA ARG A 199 44.78 -64.67 -6.51
C ARG A 199 44.80 -63.27 -7.11
N LYS A 200 45.39 -63.10 -8.31
CA LYS A 200 45.38 -61.81 -9.02
C LYS A 200 43.96 -61.35 -9.33
N ILE A 201 43.09 -62.26 -9.76
CA ILE A 201 41.68 -61.94 -10.04
C ILE A 201 40.98 -61.48 -8.76
N VAL A 202 41.17 -62.18 -7.63
CA VAL A 202 40.59 -61.79 -6.33
C VAL A 202 41.11 -60.41 -5.89
N GLU A 203 42.41 -60.14 -6.00
CA GLU A 203 42.99 -58.83 -5.66
C GLU A 203 42.36 -57.69 -6.49
N GLU A 204 42.07 -57.92 -7.77
CA GLU A 204 41.39 -56.92 -8.61
C GLU A 204 39.91 -56.73 -8.23
N TYR A 205 39.21 -57.80 -7.84
CA TYR A 205 37.83 -57.68 -7.32
C TYR A 205 37.79 -56.94 -5.98
N GLU A 206 38.72 -57.23 -5.07
CA GLU A 206 38.84 -56.54 -3.79
C GLU A 206 39.06 -55.03 -3.99
N LYS A 207 39.98 -54.65 -4.90
CA LYS A 207 40.18 -53.24 -5.28
C LYS A 207 38.90 -52.61 -5.85
N THR A 208 38.22 -53.33 -6.75
CA THR A 208 36.99 -52.83 -7.37
C THR A 208 35.89 -52.60 -6.34
N ILE A 209 35.69 -53.53 -5.41
CA ILE A 209 34.70 -53.42 -4.34
C ILE A 209 35.04 -52.27 -3.41
N ALA A 210 36.31 -52.14 -2.98
CA ALA A 210 36.75 -51.04 -2.14
C ALA A 210 36.50 -49.68 -2.82
N GLN A 211 36.86 -49.55 -4.10
CA GLN A 211 36.61 -48.34 -4.89
C GLN A 211 35.13 -48.01 -5.00
N MET A 212 34.26 -49.02 -5.23
CA MET A 212 32.82 -48.83 -5.30
C MET A 212 32.23 -48.29 -3.98
N ILE A 213 32.67 -48.81 -2.84
CA ILE A 213 32.24 -48.35 -1.50
C ILE A 213 32.67 -46.90 -1.28
N GLU A 214 33.93 -46.57 -1.59
CA GLU A 214 34.44 -45.20 -1.46
C GLU A 214 33.69 -44.22 -2.37
N ASP A 215 33.38 -44.63 -3.60
CA ASP A 215 32.64 -43.81 -4.55
C ASP A 215 31.18 -43.62 -4.12
N GLU A 216 30.52 -44.64 -3.59
CA GLU A 216 29.18 -44.52 -3.02
C GLU A 216 29.16 -43.57 -1.82
N HIS A 217 30.13 -43.70 -0.91
CA HIS A 217 30.24 -42.82 0.25
C HIS A 217 30.51 -41.36 -0.17
N ARG A 218 31.44 -41.17 -1.10
CA ARG A 218 31.77 -39.86 -1.69
C ARG A 218 30.57 -39.25 -2.41
N ASN A 219 29.82 -40.02 -3.17
CA ASN A 219 28.61 -39.56 -3.86
C ASN A 219 27.50 -39.21 -2.88
N THR A 220 27.31 -40.01 -1.82
CA THR A 220 26.34 -39.73 -0.74
C THR A 220 26.66 -38.42 -0.03
N LEU A 221 27.93 -38.18 0.31
CA LEU A 221 28.33 -36.91 0.94
C LEU A 221 28.15 -35.71 0.00
N LYS A 222 28.44 -35.89 -1.30
CA LYS A 222 28.22 -34.84 -2.31
C LYS A 222 26.74 -34.52 -2.47
N SER A 223 25.87 -35.52 -2.58
CA SER A 223 24.43 -35.32 -2.72
C SER A 223 23.82 -34.73 -1.45
N GLN A 224 24.28 -35.15 -0.27
CA GLN A 224 23.84 -34.58 1.01
C GLN A 224 24.22 -33.10 1.12
N LYS A 225 25.45 -32.72 0.74
CA LYS A 225 25.88 -31.31 0.72
C LYS A 225 25.05 -30.48 -0.26
N ALA A 226 24.84 -30.98 -1.48
CA ALA A 226 24.01 -30.30 -2.48
C ALA A 226 22.56 -30.13 -1.97
N LEU A 227 22.00 -31.13 -1.29
CA LEU A 227 20.67 -31.03 -0.70
C LEU A 227 20.60 -29.97 0.41
N GLN A 228 21.62 -29.89 1.27
CA GLN A 228 21.71 -28.87 2.32
C GLN A 228 21.82 -27.46 1.72
N GLU A 229 22.62 -27.28 0.68
CA GLU A 229 22.77 -26.00 -0.04
C GLU A 229 21.44 -25.54 -0.64
N VAL A 230 20.76 -26.40 -1.41
CA VAL A 230 19.44 -26.10 -1.99
C VAL A 230 18.39 -25.82 -0.90
N THR A 231 18.47 -26.50 0.25
CA THR A 231 17.55 -26.26 1.37
C THR A 231 17.79 -24.89 2.00
N ALA A 232 19.04 -24.47 2.17
CA ALA A 232 19.39 -23.15 2.69
C ALA A 232 18.99 -22.03 1.72
N GLU A 233 19.20 -22.23 0.41
CA GLU A 233 18.73 -21.31 -0.62
C GLU A 233 17.20 -21.17 -0.60
N LYS A 234 16.47 -22.29 -0.51
CA LYS A 234 15.00 -22.29 -0.36
C LYS A 234 14.56 -21.49 0.87
N GLN A 235 15.22 -21.68 2.01
CA GLN A 235 14.89 -20.94 3.24
C GLN A 235 15.12 -19.44 3.08
N THR A 236 16.21 -19.07 2.41
CA THR A 236 16.53 -17.66 2.11
C THR A 236 15.47 -17.05 1.18
N ALA A 237 15.12 -17.73 0.08
CA ALA A 237 14.08 -17.29 -0.84
C ALA A 237 12.70 -17.16 -0.18
N LEU A 238 12.36 -18.05 0.75
CA LEU A 238 11.13 -17.95 1.54
C LEU A 238 11.16 -16.73 2.48
N ALA A 239 12.30 -16.43 3.10
CA ALA A 239 12.44 -15.25 3.95
C ALA A 239 12.27 -13.95 3.14
N ASP A 240 12.86 -13.89 1.94
CA ASP A 240 12.73 -12.77 1.03
C ASP A 240 11.28 -12.59 0.54
N LEU A 241 10.61 -13.69 0.17
CA LEU A 241 9.19 -13.65 -0.21
C LEU A 241 8.32 -13.09 0.93
N ASN A 242 8.50 -13.60 2.15
CA ASN A 242 7.78 -13.11 3.33
C ASN A 242 8.04 -11.62 3.59
N SER A 243 9.25 -11.13 3.32
CA SER A 243 9.60 -9.71 3.43
C SER A 243 8.84 -8.86 2.41
N VAL A 244 8.81 -9.31 1.15
CA VAL A 244 8.06 -8.65 0.07
C VAL A 244 6.56 -8.62 0.39
N GLU A 245 5.97 -9.74 0.81
CA GLU A 245 4.55 -9.82 1.19
C GLU A 245 4.19 -8.85 2.33
N ARG A 246 5.07 -8.71 3.34
CA ARG A 246 4.87 -7.74 4.44
C ARG A 246 4.92 -6.30 3.94
N SER A 247 5.91 -5.96 3.11
CA SER A 247 6.04 -4.60 2.57
C SER A 247 4.88 -4.22 1.64
N LEU A 248 4.40 -5.18 0.84
CA LEU A 248 3.23 -5.03 -0.02
C LEU A 248 1.96 -4.82 0.81
N SER A 249 1.80 -5.57 1.91
CA SER A 249 0.69 -5.38 2.86
C SER A 249 0.71 -3.98 3.50
N ASP A 250 1.88 -3.45 3.88
CA ASP A 250 1.98 -2.08 4.40
C ASP A 250 1.70 -1.03 3.31
N MET A 251 2.14 -1.26 2.07
CA MET A 251 1.80 -0.41 0.94
C MET A 251 0.29 -0.32 0.74
N PHE A 252 -0.41 -1.47 0.72
CA PHE A 252 -1.88 -1.49 0.60
C PHE A 252 -2.56 -0.74 1.73
N ARG A 253 -2.09 -0.90 2.97
CA ARG A 253 -2.62 -0.16 4.13
C ARG A 253 -2.44 1.36 3.97
N ARG A 254 -1.24 1.80 3.55
CA ARG A 254 -0.96 3.23 3.29
C ARG A 254 -1.82 3.78 2.15
N TYR A 255 -2.01 2.99 1.10
CA TYR A 255 -2.84 3.35 -0.04
C TYR A 255 -4.30 3.54 0.37
N GLU A 256 -4.88 2.59 1.12
CA GLU A 256 -6.28 2.71 1.58
C GLU A 256 -6.45 3.89 2.55
N ASN A 257 -5.47 4.16 3.43
CA ASN A 257 -5.50 5.35 4.29
C ASN A 257 -5.48 6.66 3.48
N MET A 258 -4.60 6.74 2.48
CA MET A 258 -4.51 7.90 1.58
C MET A 258 -5.80 8.07 0.79
N LYS A 259 -6.36 6.99 0.25
CA LYS A 259 -7.63 6.97 -0.46
C LYS A 259 -8.76 7.48 0.42
N SER A 260 -8.89 6.99 1.66
CA SER A 260 -9.86 7.49 2.63
C SER A 260 -9.69 8.99 2.91
N THR A 261 -8.45 9.48 2.99
CA THR A 261 -8.15 10.90 3.21
C THR A 261 -8.58 11.75 2.00
N LEU A 262 -8.27 11.28 0.77
CA LEU A 262 -8.67 11.94 -0.47
C LEU A 262 -10.20 11.97 -0.65
N GLU A 263 -10.90 10.90 -0.27
CA GLU A 263 -12.36 10.88 -0.24
C GLU A 263 -12.93 11.90 0.76
N GLY A 264 -12.26 12.07 1.92
CA GLY A 264 -12.58 13.14 2.87
C GLY A 264 -12.41 14.54 2.28
N PHE A 265 -11.30 14.79 1.57
CA PHE A 265 -11.08 16.08 0.90
C PHE A 265 -12.09 16.35 -0.21
N LYS A 266 -12.49 15.34 -1.00
CA LYS A 266 -13.55 15.48 -2.01
C LYS A 266 -14.88 15.90 -1.39
N LYS A 267 -15.30 15.23 -0.31
CA LYS A 267 -16.52 15.60 0.44
C LYS A 267 -16.42 17.02 0.99
N ASN A 268 -15.27 17.41 1.53
CA ASN A 268 -15.06 18.77 2.03
C ASN A 268 -15.13 19.83 0.91
N GLU A 269 -14.55 19.54 -0.25
CA GLU A 269 -14.63 20.41 -1.43
C GLU A 269 -16.09 20.61 -1.87
N GLU A 270 -16.90 19.54 -1.90
CA GLU A 270 -18.33 19.62 -2.23
C GLU A 270 -19.10 20.52 -1.24
N VAL A 271 -18.84 20.38 0.06
CA VAL A 271 -19.46 21.21 1.11
C VAL A 271 -19.07 22.68 0.92
N LEU A 272 -17.78 22.97 0.67
CA LEU A 272 -17.31 24.33 0.44
C LEU A 272 -17.91 24.95 -0.82
N LYS A 273 -18.00 24.17 -1.92
CA LYS A 273 -18.66 24.61 -3.16
C LYS A 273 -20.13 24.96 -2.91
N LYS A 274 -20.86 24.10 -2.19
CA LYS A 274 -22.26 24.37 -1.84
C LYS A 274 -22.39 25.64 -0.97
N CYS A 275 -21.52 25.80 0.02
CA CYS A 275 -21.50 26.98 0.88
C CYS A 275 -21.26 28.28 0.09
N ALA A 276 -20.31 28.27 -0.85
CA ALA A 276 -20.04 29.40 -1.73
C ALA A 276 -21.25 29.72 -2.64
N GLN A 277 -21.90 28.70 -3.20
CA GLN A 277 -23.11 28.85 -4.00
C GLN A 277 -24.27 29.46 -3.19
N ASP A 278 -24.47 29.00 -1.95
CA ASP A 278 -25.50 29.52 -1.05
C ASP A 278 -25.26 31.00 -0.72
N TYR A 279 -24.02 31.42 -0.48
CA TYR A 279 -23.69 32.84 -0.27
C TYR A 279 -23.95 33.69 -1.52
N LEU A 280 -23.57 33.20 -2.70
CA LEU A 280 -23.81 33.89 -3.95
C LEU A 280 -25.32 34.06 -4.22
N ALA A 281 -26.12 33.02 -3.94
CA ALA A 281 -27.58 33.10 -4.05
C ALA A 281 -28.18 34.15 -3.09
N ARG A 282 -27.69 34.19 -1.84
CA ARG A 282 -28.12 35.20 -0.85
C ARG A 282 -27.76 36.62 -1.26
N ILE A 283 -26.56 36.84 -1.78
CA ILE A 283 -26.12 38.14 -2.27
C ILE A 283 -27.04 38.61 -3.41
N LYS A 284 -27.30 37.76 -4.40
CA LYS A 284 -28.21 38.09 -5.52
C LYS A 284 -29.62 38.44 -5.04
N GLN A 285 -30.14 37.72 -4.04
CA GLN A 285 -31.45 38.02 -3.47
C GLN A 285 -31.48 39.39 -2.78
N GLU A 286 -30.45 39.72 -2.00
CA GLU A 286 -30.34 41.03 -1.34
C GLU A 286 -30.10 42.17 -2.35
N GLU A 287 -29.34 41.93 -3.43
CA GLU A 287 -29.18 42.88 -4.53
C GLU A 287 -30.53 43.20 -5.18
N GLN A 288 -31.35 42.19 -5.51
CA GLN A 288 -32.70 42.39 -6.05
C GLN A 288 -33.59 43.17 -5.07
N ARG A 289 -33.51 42.86 -3.77
CA ARG A 289 -34.25 43.58 -2.72
C ARG A 289 -33.82 45.04 -2.64
N TYR A 290 -32.52 45.32 -2.73
CA TYR A 290 -31.99 46.69 -2.73
C TYR A 290 -32.45 47.48 -3.96
N GLN A 291 -32.46 46.87 -5.15
CA GLN A 291 -32.99 47.49 -6.37
C GLN A 291 -34.46 47.91 -6.23
N LEU A 292 -35.31 47.04 -5.66
CA LEU A 292 -36.71 47.37 -5.39
C LEU A 292 -36.86 48.52 -4.39
N LYS A 293 -36.00 48.55 -3.36
CA LYS A 293 -35.98 49.64 -2.37
C LYS A 293 -35.62 50.98 -3.04
N LEU A 294 -34.56 51.02 -3.85
CA LEU A 294 -34.16 52.24 -4.57
C LEU A 294 -35.28 52.76 -5.48
N HIS A 295 -35.95 51.86 -6.22
CA HIS A 295 -37.07 52.24 -7.09
C HIS A 295 -38.27 52.80 -6.30
N ALA A 296 -38.56 52.27 -5.10
CA ALA A 296 -39.60 52.82 -4.23
C ALA A 296 -39.21 54.19 -3.66
N GLU A 297 -37.96 54.36 -3.25
CA GLU A 297 -37.41 55.64 -2.76
C GLU A 297 -37.46 56.72 -3.86
N GLU A 298 -37.10 56.38 -5.10
CA GLU A 298 -37.17 57.31 -6.23
C GLU A 298 -38.61 57.77 -6.51
N LYS A 299 -39.58 56.83 -6.47
CA LYS A 299 -41.00 57.17 -6.64
C LYS A 299 -41.53 58.06 -5.51
N LEU A 300 -41.13 57.78 -4.27
CA LEU A 300 -41.48 58.62 -3.11
C LEU A 300 -40.88 60.02 -3.22
N ALA A 301 -39.63 60.14 -3.68
CA ALA A 301 -38.96 61.42 -3.88
C ALA A 301 -39.69 62.27 -4.94
N LYS A 302 -40.04 61.67 -6.09
CA LYS A 302 -40.81 62.34 -7.15
C LYS A 302 -42.17 62.84 -6.65
N ALA A 303 -42.93 61.97 -5.96
CA ALA A 303 -44.22 62.37 -5.38
C ALA A 303 -44.06 63.50 -4.33
N SER A 304 -42.99 63.46 -3.52
CA SER A 304 -42.71 64.50 -2.53
C SER A 304 -42.35 65.83 -3.18
N GLU A 305 -41.59 65.80 -4.28
CA GLU A 305 -41.26 66.97 -5.08
C GLU A 305 -42.52 67.58 -5.72
N GLU A 306 -43.40 66.76 -6.31
CA GLU A 306 -44.69 67.20 -6.86
C GLU A 306 -45.56 67.87 -5.78
N ILE A 307 -45.63 67.29 -4.58
CA ILE A 307 -46.36 67.90 -3.44
C ILE A 307 -45.75 69.25 -3.07
N ALA A 308 -44.42 69.36 -3.01
CA ALA A 308 -43.74 70.61 -2.70
C ALA A 308 -44.00 71.68 -3.78
N GLN A 309 -43.99 71.31 -5.06
CA GLN A 309 -44.31 72.19 -6.18
C GLN A 309 -45.76 72.68 -6.11
N VAL A 310 -46.73 71.79 -5.86
CA VAL A 310 -48.15 72.17 -5.70
C VAL A 310 -48.34 73.13 -4.52
N ARG A 311 -47.70 72.86 -3.38
CA ARG A 311 -47.76 73.75 -2.20
C ARG A 311 -47.13 75.12 -2.47
N SER A 312 -45.97 75.16 -3.13
CA SER A 312 -45.31 76.42 -3.51
C SER A 312 -46.18 77.24 -4.46
N LYS A 313 -46.75 76.59 -5.49
CA LYS A 313 -47.67 77.23 -6.44
C LYS A 313 -48.91 77.78 -5.73
N ALA A 314 -49.58 76.97 -4.90
CA ALA A 314 -50.74 77.40 -4.13
C ALA A 314 -50.41 78.56 -3.17
N SER A 315 -49.24 78.54 -2.53
CA SER A 315 -48.76 79.66 -1.70
C SER A 315 -48.56 80.94 -2.53
N SER A 316 -47.94 80.85 -3.70
CA SER A 316 -47.75 82.00 -4.60
C SER A 316 -49.08 82.58 -5.08
N GLU A 317 -50.03 81.72 -5.46
CA GLU A 317 -51.38 82.10 -5.87
C GLU A 317 -52.15 82.74 -4.70
N SER A 318 -52.04 82.16 -3.50
CA SER A 318 -52.63 82.73 -2.27
C SER A 318 -52.08 84.12 -1.97
N THR A 319 -50.77 84.35 -2.08
CA THR A 319 -50.18 85.68 -1.88
C THR A 319 -50.64 86.70 -2.93
N ALA A 320 -50.75 86.28 -4.20
CA ALA A 320 -51.25 87.13 -5.28
C ALA A 320 -52.74 87.50 -5.09
N LEU A 321 -53.56 86.54 -4.68
CA LEU A 321 -54.97 86.76 -4.34
C LEU A 321 -55.11 87.66 -3.10
N ALA A 322 -54.29 87.47 -2.06
CA ALA A 322 -54.30 88.31 -0.87
C ALA A 322 -53.90 89.77 -1.17
N ALA A 323 -52.92 89.98 -2.05
CA ALA A 323 -52.55 91.32 -2.53
C ALA A 323 -53.69 91.95 -3.36
N SER A 324 -54.34 91.16 -4.22
CA SER A 324 -55.48 91.63 -5.01
C SER A 324 -56.68 91.99 -4.13
N LEU A 325 -56.99 91.16 -3.13
CA LEU A 325 -58.03 91.41 -2.14
C LEU A 325 -57.77 92.70 -1.38
N ARG A 326 -56.54 92.93 -0.89
CA ARG A 326 -56.17 94.19 -0.23
C ARG A 326 -56.35 95.41 -1.15
N LYS A 327 -55.99 95.29 -2.43
CA LYS A 327 -56.17 96.38 -3.40
C LYS A 327 -57.65 96.74 -3.57
N GLU A 328 -58.53 95.74 -3.68
CA GLU A 328 -59.98 95.99 -3.79
C GLU A 328 -60.59 96.48 -2.47
N GLN A 329 -60.13 95.98 -1.31
CA GLN A 329 -60.51 96.50 0.01
C GLN A 329 -60.20 97.99 0.14
N MET A 330 -58.97 98.41 -0.19
CA MET A 330 -58.57 99.83 -0.16
C MET A 330 -59.41 100.71 -1.10
N LYS A 331 -59.80 100.19 -2.27
CA LYS A 331 -60.69 100.92 -3.20
C LYS A 331 -62.10 101.05 -2.63
N ASN A 332 -62.66 99.99 -2.05
CA ASN A 332 -63.97 100.06 -1.41
C ASN A 332 -63.98 101.06 -0.25
N GLU A 333 -62.99 101.01 0.64
CA GLU A 333 -62.84 101.98 1.73
C GLU A 333 -62.76 103.42 1.20
N SER A 334 -62.01 103.63 0.12
CA SER A 334 -61.92 104.94 -0.54
C SER A 334 -63.26 105.41 -1.12
N LEU A 335 -64.01 104.51 -1.77
CA LEU A 335 -65.34 104.80 -2.31
C LEU A 335 -66.36 105.06 -1.19
N GLU A 336 -66.32 104.31 -0.09
CA GLU A 336 -67.17 104.51 1.09
C GLU A 336 -66.93 105.89 1.72
N GLN A 337 -65.67 106.30 1.87
CA GLN A 337 -65.33 107.65 2.36
C GLN A 337 -65.83 108.74 1.41
N ALA A 338 -65.69 108.56 0.09
CA ALA A 338 -66.21 109.50 -0.89
C ALA A 338 -67.75 109.59 -0.85
N LEU A 339 -68.43 108.45 -0.66
CA LEU A 339 -69.89 108.38 -0.48
C LEU A 339 -70.32 109.13 0.79
N LEU A 340 -69.62 108.94 1.90
CA LEU A 340 -69.90 109.65 3.16
C LEU A 340 -69.72 111.16 3.01
N HIS A 341 -68.64 111.61 2.37
CA HIS A 341 -68.42 113.04 2.10
C HIS A 341 -69.55 113.61 1.21
N LYS A 342 -69.98 112.88 0.18
CA LYS A 342 -71.09 113.29 -0.68
C LYS A 342 -72.42 113.33 0.07
N ASN A 343 -72.68 112.39 0.98
CA ASN A 343 -73.85 112.44 1.84
C ASN A 343 -73.82 113.65 2.77
N GLN A 344 -72.66 113.99 3.35
CA GLN A 344 -72.50 115.19 4.18
C GLN A 344 -72.76 116.48 3.37
N GLU A 345 -72.20 116.58 2.16
CA GLU A 345 -72.50 117.69 1.23
C GLU A 345 -74.01 117.80 0.94
N ILE A 346 -74.69 116.67 0.70
CA ILE A 346 -76.14 116.64 0.49
C ILE A 346 -76.87 117.11 1.75
N GLU A 347 -76.51 116.62 2.94
CA GLU A 347 -77.11 117.06 4.21
C GLU A 347 -76.92 118.56 4.45
N GLU A 348 -75.75 119.12 4.14
CA GLU A 348 -75.48 120.55 4.23
C GLU A 348 -76.31 121.34 3.22
N LEU A 349 -76.39 120.89 1.96
CA LEU A 349 -77.25 121.49 0.93
C LEU A 349 -78.73 121.43 1.35
N THR A 350 -79.19 120.31 1.90
CA THR A 350 -80.55 120.17 2.42
C THR A 350 -80.80 121.13 3.58
N LYS A 351 -79.87 121.27 4.53
CA LYS A 351 -79.98 122.26 5.63
C LYS A 351 -80.10 123.68 5.10
N ILE A 352 -79.29 124.07 4.11
CA ILE A 352 -79.38 125.41 3.49
C ILE A 352 -80.75 125.59 2.82
N CYS A 353 -81.23 124.58 2.10
CA CYS A 353 -82.57 124.60 1.50
C CYS A 353 -83.67 124.71 2.56
N ASP A 354 -83.61 123.96 3.65
CA ASP A 354 -84.57 124.02 4.76
C ASP A 354 -84.52 125.36 5.49
N GLU A 355 -83.34 125.95 5.70
CA GLU A 355 -83.17 127.30 6.23
C GLU A 355 -83.79 128.36 5.32
N LEU A 356 -83.63 128.22 4.00
CA LEU A 356 -84.29 129.07 3.00
C LEU A 356 -85.81 128.92 3.08
N ILE A 357 -86.34 127.70 3.15
CA ILE A 357 -87.77 127.42 3.31
C ILE A 357 -88.30 128.05 4.62
N ALA A 358 -87.58 127.89 5.73
CA ALA A 358 -87.95 128.47 7.03
C ALA A 358 -87.94 130.01 7.01
N LYS A 359 -87.04 130.64 6.25
CA LYS A 359 -87.04 132.11 6.02
C LYS A 359 -88.24 132.55 5.17
N MET A 360 -88.65 131.73 4.20
CA MET A 360 -89.83 132.00 3.36
C MET A 360 -91.16 131.71 4.07
N GLY A 361 -91.18 130.82 5.07
CA GLY A 361 -92.37 130.47 5.87
C GLY A 361 -92.63 131.34 7.11
N LYS A 362 -91.77 132.31 7.43
CA LYS A 362 -91.93 133.30 8.52
C LYS A 362 -92.40 134.68 8.03
N VAL A 363 -92.91 134.76 6.81
CA VAL A 363 -93.55 135.97 6.29
C VAL A 363 -95.06 135.85 6.54
N ASP A 364 -95.47 136.17 7.77
CA ASP A 364 -96.83 136.61 8.15
C ASP A 364 -96.69 137.83 9.06
#